data_AF-A0A970C1P2-F1
#
_entry.id   AF-A0A970C1P2-F1
#
_cell.length_a   1.000
_cell.length_b   1.000
_cell.length_c   1.000
_cell.angle_alpha   90.00
_cell.angle_beta   90.00
_cell.angle_gamma   90.00
#
_symmetry.space_group_name_H-M   'P 1'
#
loop_
_entity.id
_entity.type
_entity.pdbx_description
1 polymer ?
#
loop_
_entity_poly.entity_id
_entity_poly.type
_entity_poly.pdbx_seq_one_letter_code
_entity_poly.pdbx_strand_id
1 'polypeptide(L)'
;MSERLSEIRTPADPAAVAEAPVALSGAEVRAWIAASRPRSARTWRWRRWGLLAAMLLAVILVLFRDPDASPARALVPVVLMLGVLGVSALFARELRRLQWLYGQTLTQMQFCQWPAAMALLGQMMRRPIDAADVRSAALLWTAELATRSGEHDAAVAALDEVLAVDANEQHRQSAQTEKALALLRAGRLAEAAELLDGLRSVILGEPMASVAEVGRLYHLIRTRAFDAAAQRADDLGRRARRIFHRQAAYVYGLIALALDQAGRPEPAQAWYDCATRLMSPDELARRFAELAPLAERLTPARSPL
;
A
#
# COMPACT_ATOMS: atom_id res chain seq x y z
N MET A 1 2.12 54.35 -5.99
CA MET A 1 2.30 53.05 -6.69
C MET A 1 3.20 52.10 -5.88
N SER A 2 3.08 52.07 -4.54
CA SER A 2 3.96 51.29 -3.63
C SER A 2 3.25 50.87 -2.34
N GLU A 3 2.16 50.10 -2.41
CA GLU A 3 1.43 49.70 -1.17
C GLU A 3 0.67 48.36 -1.28
N ARG A 4 1.18 47.38 -2.05
CA ARG A 4 0.53 46.06 -2.22
C ARG A 4 1.51 44.87 -2.21
N LEU A 5 2.43 44.79 -1.26
CA LEU A 5 3.40 43.67 -1.17
C LEU A 5 3.64 43.11 0.25
N SER A 6 2.70 43.24 1.19
CA SER A 6 2.92 42.81 2.59
C SER A 6 1.92 41.80 3.17
N GLU A 7 1.09 41.15 2.36
CA GLU A 7 0.34 39.97 2.82
C GLU A 7 0.88 38.68 2.17
N ILE A 8 2.15 38.39 2.44
CA ILE A 8 2.61 36.99 2.39
C ILE A 8 2.00 36.34 3.62
N ARG A 9 0.78 35.79 3.48
CA ARG A 9 0.20 34.87 4.47
C ARG A 9 1.26 33.80 4.72
N THR A 10 1.85 33.82 5.91
CA THR A 10 2.62 32.70 6.44
C THR A 10 1.75 31.46 6.23
N PRO A 11 2.23 30.42 5.53
CA PRO A 11 1.43 29.22 5.32
C PRO A 11 0.94 28.78 6.69
N ALA A 12 -0.39 28.68 6.82
CA ALA A 12 -1.03 28.22 8.03
C ALA A 12 -0.29 26.96 8.50
N ASP A 13 0.03 26.93 9.80
CA ASP A 13 0.78 25.86 10.44
C ASP A 13 0.39 24.50 9.83
N PRO A 14 1.29 23.82 9.09
CA PRO A 14 0.96 22.58 8.41
C PRO A 14 0.54 21.47 9.40
N ALA A 15 0.79 21.67 10.70
CA ALA A 15 0.34 20.79 11.76
C ALA A 15 -1.16 20.95 12.13
N ALA A 16 -1.82 22.04 11.74
CA ALA A 16 -3.16 22.39 12.24
C ALA A 16 -4.32 22.03 11.31
N VAL A 17 -4.06 21.51 10.10
CA VAL A 17 -5.13 20.88 9.31
C VAL A 17 -5.31 19.48 9.88
N ALA A 18 -6.19 19.37 10.88
CA ALA A 18 -6.72 18.09 11.32
C ALA A 18 -7.43 17.45 10.11
N GLU A 19 -6.68 16.69 9.31
CA GLU A 19 -7.20 15.99 8.15
C GLU A 19 -8.38 15.15 8.61
N ALA A 20 -9.54 15.38 7.99
CA ALA A 20 -10.74 14.60 8.28
C ALA A 20 -10.39 13.11 8.20
N PRO A 21 -10.88 12.28 9.14
CA PRO A 21 -10.55 10.87 9.17
C PRO A 21 -10.90 10.23 7.83
N VAL A 22 -9.91 9.59 7.23
CA VAL A 22 -10.11 8.80 6.00
C VAL A 22 -11.03 7.63 6.35
N ALA A 23 -12.27 7.68 5.88
CA ALA A 23 -13.26 6.63 6.05
C ALA A 23 -13.38 5.84 4.75
N LEU A 24 -12.62 4.76 4.63
CA LEU A 24 -12.78 3.76 3.57
C LEU A 24 -13.49 2.56 4.18
N SER A 25 -14.74 2.29 3.78
CA SER A 25 -15.50 1.18 4.35
C SER A 25 -15.06 -0.18 3.80
N GLY A 26 -15.23 -1.25 4.57
CA GLY A 26 -14.95 -2.61 4.09
C GLY A 26 -15.75 -3.02 2.84
N ALA A 27 -16.94 -2.45 2.65
CA ALA A 27 -17.75 -2.68 1.44
C ALA A 27 -17.13 -2.02 0.20
N GLU A 28 -16.60 -0.80 0.33
CA GLU A 28 -15.90 -0.11 -0.75
C GLU A 28 -14.61 -0.83 -1.13
N VAL A 29 -13.84 -1.33 -0.15
CA VAL A 29 -12.64 -2.15 -0.40
C VAL A 29 -13.00 -3.37 -1.24
N ARG A 30 -14.05 -4.11 -0.87
CA ARG A 30 -14.50 -5.28 -1.64
C ARG A 30 -14.95 -4.90 -3.06
N ALA A 31 -15.66 -3.77 -3.21
CA ALA A 31 -16.06 -3.26 -4.51
C ALA A 31 -14.86 -2.89 -5.39
N TRP A 32 -13.84 -2.26 -4.81
CA TRP A 32 -12.58 -1.91 -5.48
C TRP A 32 -11.81 -3.16 -5.91
N ILE A 33 -11.67 -4.15 -5.02
CA ILE A 33 -11.05 -5.44 -5.34
C ILE A 33 -11.75 -6.08 -6.53
N ALA A 34 -13.08 -6.20 -6.49
CA ALA A 34 -13.86 -6.84 -7.54
C ALA A 34 -13.76 -6.09 -8.88
N ALA A 35 -13.84 -4.75 -8.87
CA ALA A 35 -13.75 -3.92 -10.06
C ALA A 35 -12.33 -3.92 -10.69
N SER A 36 -11.30 -4.05 -9.86
CA SER A 36 -9.89 -4.09 -10.31
C SER A 36 -9.48 -5.40 -10.98
N ARG A 37 -10.26 -6.48 -10.82
CA ARG A 37 -9.91 -7.80 -11.35
C ARG A 37 -9.66 -7.70 -12.86
N PRO A 38 -8.55 -8.27 -13.37
CA PRO A 38 -8.24 -8.22 -14.78
C PRO A 38 -9.37 -8.88 -15.55
N ARG A 39 -9.76 -8.29 -16.69
CA ARG A 39 -10.71 -8.97 -17.58
C ARG A 39 -10.03 -10.24 -18.04
N SER A 40 -10.73 -11.38 -18.02
CA SER A 40 -10.15 -12.70 -18.34
C SER A 40 -9.21 -12.58 -19.55
N ALA A 41 -7.91 -12.63 -19.29
CA ALA A 41 -6.90 -12.17 -20.24
C ALA A 41 -6.99 -12.92 -21.57
N ARG A 42 -7.47 -14.16 -21.52
CA ARG A 42 -7.77 -15.01 -22.67
C ARG A 42 -8.77 -14.32 -23.61
N THR A 43 -10.01 -14.09 -23.21
CA THR A 43 -11.05 -13.58 -24.15
C THR A 43 -10.71 -12.23 -24.73
N TRP A 44 -10.05 -11.35 -23.97
CA TRP A 44 -9.72 -10.01 -24.43
C TRP A 44 -8.46 -9.96 -25.31
N ARG A 45 -7.38 -10.69 -24.95
CA ARG A 45 -6.20 -10.80 -25.82
C ARG A 45 -6.55 -11.52 -27.12
N TRP A 46 -7.35 -12.59 -27.08
CA TRP A 46 -7.83 -13.27 -28.29
C TRP A 46 -8.69 -12.37 -29.18
N ARG A 47 -9.57 -11.54 -28.60
CA ARG A 47 -10.32 -10.55 -29.38
C ARG A 47 -9.41 -9.52 -30.04
N ARG A 48 -8.37 -9.05 -29.34
CA ARG A 48 -7.42 -8.05 -29.88
C ARG A 48 -6.52 -8.62 -30.97
N TRP A 49 -5.89 -9.76 -30.70
CA TRP A 49 -5.06 -10.44 -31.69
C TRP A 49 -5.90 -10.95 -32.85
N GLY A 50 -7.12 -11.41 -32.59
CA GLY A 50 -8.10 -11.77 -33.62
C GLY A 50 -8.47 -10.57 -34.49
N LEU A 51 -8.71 -9.39 -33.91
CA LEU A 51 -8.99 -8.17 -34.68
C LEU A 51 -7.79 -7.75 -35.53
N LEU A 52 -6.58 -7.72 -34.94
CA LEU A 52 -5.35 -7.36 -35.65
C LEU A 52 -5.03 -8.37 -36.76
N ALA A 53 -5.16 -9.67 -36.49
CA ALA A 53 -4.96 -10.72 -37.48
C ALA A 53 -6.01 -10.65 -38.58
N ALA A 54 -7.29 -10.38 -38.26
CA ALA A 54 -8.33 -10.19 -39.24
C ALA A 54 -8.09 -8.95 -40.11
N MET A 55 -7.62 -7.84 -39.52
CA MET A 55 -7.23 -6.64 -40.26
C MET A 55 -6.03 -6.92 -41.17
N LEU A 56 -4.99 -7.59 -40.67
CA LEU A 56 -3.81 -7.96 -41.45
C LEU A 56 -4.19 -8.89 -42.61
N LEU A 57 -5.02 -9.90 -42.34
CA LEU A 57 -5.52 -10.83 -43.35
C LEU A 57 -6.35 -10.11 -44.40
N ALA A 58 -7.19 -9.14 -44.00
CA ALA A 58 -7.93 -8.30 -44.94
C ALA A 58 -7.02 -7.46 -45.83
N VAL A 59 -5.94 -6.87 -45.28
CA VAL A 59 -4.91 -6.16 -46.08
C VAL A 59 -4.28 -7.12 -47.10
N ILE A 60 -3.85 -8.30 -46.64
CA ILE A 60 -3.20 -9.30 -47.50
C ILE A 60 -4.16 -9.73 -48.63
N LEU A 61 -5.40 -10.10 -48.30
CA LEU A 61 -6.39 -10.51 -49.28
C LEU A 61 -6.71 -9.42 -50.31
N VAL A 62 -6.71 -8.13 -49.91
CA VAL A 62 -6.92 -7.01 -50.83
C VAL A 62 -5.73 -6.84 -51.77
N LEU A 63 -4.49 -7.00 -51.27
CA LEU A 63 -3.28 -6.90 -52.08
C LEU A 63 -3.14 -8.01 -53.13
N PHE A 64 -3.65 -9.22 -52.85
CA PHE A 64 -3.56 -10.36 -53.76
C PHE A 64 -4.66 -10.41 -54.84
N ARG A 65 -5.69 -9.56 -54.78
CA ARG A 65 -6.94 -9.81 -55.53
C ARG A 65 -7.06 -9.21 -56.94
N ASP A 66 -6.25 -8.23 -57.38
CA ASP A 66 -6.20 -7.80 -58.79
C ASP A 66 -5.21 -6.62 -58.95
N PRO A 67 -4.28 -6.64 -59.91
CA PRO A 67 -3.37 -5.51 -60.17
C PRO A 67 -4.07 -4.30 -60.83
N ASP A 68 -5.19 -4.49 -61.53
CA ASP A 68 -5.95 -3.42 -62.24
C ASP A 68 -7.05 -2.77 -61.37
N ALA A 69 -6.94 -2.87 -60.04
CA ALA A 69 -7.98 -2.40 -59.13
C ALA A 69 -8.13 -0.86 -59.10
N SER A 70 -9.38 -0.40 -59.11
CA SER A 70 -9.79 1.02 -59.00
C SER A 70 -9.09 1.78 -57.85
N PRO A 71 -8.86 3.12 -57.97
CA PRO A 71 -8.19 3.94 -56.96
C PRO A 71 -8.84 3.90 -55.57
N ALA A 72 -10.13 3.58 -55.47
CA ALA A 72 -10.82 3.38 -54.18
C ALA A 72 -10.27 2.20 -53.37
N ARG A 73 -9.77 1.13 -54.00
CA ARG A 73 -9.16 -0.01 -53.30
C ARG A 73 -7.77 0.34 -52.74
N ALA A 74 -7.07 1.29 -53.34
CA ALA A 74 -5.79 1.78 -52.84
C ALA A 74 -5.91 2.49 -51.47
N LEU A 75 -7.10 2.95 -51.10
CA LEU A 75 -7.36 3.57 -49.79
C LEU A 75 -7.58 2.55 -48.66
N VAL A 76 -7.88 1.29 -48.97
CA VAL A 76 -8.21 0.28 -47.94
C VAL A 76 -7.05 0.03 -46.97
N PRO A 77 -5.78 -0.15 -47.42
CA PRO A 77 -4.64 -0.30 -46.51
C PRO A 77 -4.43 0.94 -45.63
N VAL A 78 -4.67 2.14 -46.17
CA VAL A 78 -4.54 3.40 -45.44
C VAL A 78 -5.58 3.49 -44.31
N VAL A 79 -6.84 3.17 -44.61
CA VAL A 79 -7.93 3.14 -43.60
C VAL A 79 -7.64 2.10 -42.52
N LEU A 80 -7.13 0.92 -42.89
CA LEU A 80 -6.78 -0.13 -41.94
C LEU A 80 -5.60 0.29 -41.05
N MET A 81 -4.54 0.90 -41.60
CA MET A 81 -3.44 1.47 -40.82
C MET A 81 -3.92 2.54 -39.84
N LEU A 82 -4.78 3.46 -40.29
CA LEU A 82 -5.37 4.48 -39.43
C LEU A 82 -6.21 3.85 -38.30
N GLY A 83 -6.93 2.76 -38.58
CA GLY A 83 -7.65 1.98 -37.57
C GLY A 83 -6.72 1.38 -36.51
N VAL A 84 -5.64 0.71 -36.92
CA VAL A 84 -4.64 0.13 -36.00
C VAL A 84 -3.96 1.21 -35.16
N LEU A 85 -3.56 2.32 -35.79
CA LEU A 85 -2.96 3.47 -35.11
C LEU A 85 -3.93 4.09 -34.10
N GLY A 86 -5.20 4.25 -34.46
CA GLY A 86 -6.24 4.76 -33.58
C GLY A 86 -6.45 3.89 -32.35
N VAL A 87 -6.58 2.57 -32.54
CA VAL A 87 -6.71 1.59 -31.44
C VAL A 87 -5.47 1.60 -30.55
N SER A 88 -4.28 1.62 -31.15
CA SER A 88 -3.00 1.67 -30.42
C SER A 88 -2.86 2.96 -29.61
N ALA A 89 -3.25 4.11 -30.17
CA ALA A 89 -3.22 5.40 -29.49
C ALA A 89 -4.20 5.43 -28.30
N LEU A 90 -5.38 4.85 -28.43
CA LEU A 90 -6.33 4.71 -27.30
C LEU A 90 -5.74 3.87 -26.17
N PHE A 91 -5.05 2.77 -26.48
CA PHE A 91 -4.39 1.96 -25.46
C PHE A 91 -3.19 2.64 -24.83
N ALA A 92 -2.37 3.32 -25.63
CA ALA A 92 -1.26 4.12 -25.11
C ALA A 92 -1.77 5.21 -24.17
N ARG A 93 -2.91 5.86 -24.48
CA ARG A 93 -3.56 6.84 -23.61
C ARG A 93 -4.02 6.22 -22.29
N GLU A 94 -4.69 5.07 -22.32
CA GLU A 94 -5.16 4.42 -21.09
C GLU A 94 -3.98 3.94 -20.23
N LEU A 95 -2.92 3.40 -20.84
CA LEU A 95 -1.71 2.99 -20.11
C LEU A 95 -0.99 4.19 -19.49
N ARG A 96 -0.83 5.30 -20.23
CA ARG A 96 -0.24 6.54 -19.70
C ARG A 96 -1.09 7.11 -18.57
N ARG A 97 -2.41 7.07 -18.69
CA ARG A 97 -3.33 7.50 -17.63
C ARG A 97 -3.16 6.64 -16.38
N LEU A 98 -3.09 5.32 -16.53
CA LEU A 98 -2.88 4.40 -15.42
C LEU A 98 -1.52 4.63 -14.75
N GLN A 99 -0.45 4.79 -15.54
CA GLN A 99 0.89 5.10 -15.02
C GLN A 99 0.93 6.45 -14.29
N TRP A 100 0.23 7.46 -14.82
CA TRP A 100 0.11 8.76 -14.17
C TRP A 100 -0.64 8.65 -12.83
N LEU A 101 -1.80 7.97 -12.81
CA LEU A 101 -2.57 7.73 -11.58
C LEU A 101 -1.75 6.95 -10.54
N TYR A 102 -1.04 5.92 -10.98
CA TYR A 102 -0.13 5.13 -10.15
C TYR A 102 0.95 6.02 -9.52
N GLY A 103 1.65 6.81 -10.34
CA GLY A 103 2.69 7.72 -9.86
C GLY A 103 2.16 8.75 -8.86
N GLN A 104 1.02 9.38 -9.17
CA GLN A 104 0.38 10.34 -8.26
C GLN A 104 -0.05 9.69 -6.95
N THR A 105 -0.68 8.51 -7.01
CA THR A 105 -1.11 7.78 -5.80
C THR A 105 0.09 7.45 -4.92
N LEU A 106 1.18 6.93 -5.49
CA LEU A 106 2.42 6.65 -4.77
C LEU A 106 2.97 7.90 -4.11
N THR A 107 3.05 9.02 -4.84
CA THR A 107 3.50 10.31 -4.29
C THR A 107 2.64 10.74 -3.10
N GLN A 108 1.31 10.68 -3.24
CA GLN A 108 0.41 11.07 -2.14
C GLN A 108 0.55 10.16 -0.91
N MET A 109 0.71 8.84 -1.11
CA MET A 109 0.97 7.89 -0.03
C MET A 109 2.29 8.19 0.69
N GLN A 110 3.36 8.50 -0.05
CA GLN A 110 4.67 8.84 0.51
C GLN A 110 4.62 10.12 1.35
N PHE A 111 3.88 11.13 0.90
CA PHE A 111 3.68 12.38 1.64
C PHE A 111 2.55 12.31 2.68
N CYS A 112 1.99 11.12 2.93
CA CYS A 112 0.92 10.92 3.91
C CYS A 112 -0.32 11.79 3.65
N GLN A 113 -0.58 12.19 2.39
CA GLN A 113 -1.78 12.93 2.00
C GLN A 113 -2.93 11.94 1.76
N TRP A 114 -3.40 11.32 2.84
CA TRP A 114 -4.29 10.15 2.79
C TRP A 114 -5.60 10.39 2.04
N PRO A 115 -6.30 11.53 2.21
CA PRO A 115 -7.53 11.78 1.46
C PRO A 115 -7.30 11.86 -0.06
N ALA A 116 -6.21 12.52 -0.48
CA ALA A 116 -5.84 12.62 -1.89
C ALA A 116 -5.42 11.26 -2.47
N ALA A 117 -4.63 10.50 -1.72
CA ALA A 117 -4.24 9.14 -2.09
C ALA A 117 -5.47 8.23 -2.26
N MET A 118 -6.42 8.28 -1.34
CA MET A 118 -7.67 7.51 -1.41
C MET A 118 -8.49 7.87 -2.65
N ALA A 119 -8.64 9.15 -2.96
CA ALA A 119 -9.39 9.60 -4.14
C ALA A 119 -8.75 9.11 -5.45
N LEU A 120 -7.43 9.19 -5.58
CA LEU A 120 -6.69 8.72 -6.75
C LEU A 120 -6.72 7.19 -6.86
N LEU A 121 -6.51 6.48 -5.74
CA LEU A 121 -6.57 5.02 -5.70
C LEU A 121 -7.96 4.52 -6.05
N GLY A 122 -9.02 5.15 -5.54
CA GLY A 122 -10.39 4.82 -5.89
C GLY A 122 -10.70 5.00 -7.37
N GLN A 123 -10.17 6.05 -8.01
CA GLN A 123 -10.27 6.22 -9.47
C GLN A 123 -9.58 5.09 -10.24
N MET A 124 -8.41 4.65 -9.76
CA MET A 124 -7.64 3.55 -10.36
C MET A 124 -8.35 2.20 -10.18
N MET A 125 -8.84 1.90 -8.98
CA MET A 125 -9.43 0.59 -8.63
C MET A 125 -10.84 0.37 -9.17
N ARG A 126 -11.56 1.43 -9.58
CA ARG A 126 -12.89 1.33 -10.22
C ARG A 126 -12.86 0.73 -11.63
N ARG A 127 -11.69 0.37 -12.15
CA ARG A 127 -11.50 -0.20 -13.49
C ARG A 127 -10.62 -1.43 -13.43
N PRO A 128 -10.77 -2.38 -14.37
CA PRO A 128 -9.86 -3.52 -14.48
C PRO A 128 -8.41 -3.08 -14.65
N ILE A 129 -7.50 -3.66 -13.87
CA ILE A 129 -6.05 -3.41 -13.94
C ILE A 129 -5.38 -4.68 -14.48
N ASP A 130 -5.02 -4.66 -15.76
CA ASP A 130 -4.44 -5.84 -16.43
C ASP A 130 -2.96 -6.08 -16.09
N ALA A 131 -2.24 -5.04 -15.65
CA ALA A 131 -0.85 -5.15 -15.25
C ALA A 131 -0.74 -5.68 -13.81
N ALA A 132 -0.23 -6.91 -13.65
CA ALA A 132 -0.16 -7.61 -12.36
C ALA A 132 0.61 -6.83 -11.29
N ASP A 133 1.75 -6.22 -11.65
CA ASP A 133 2.54 -5.40 -10.72
C ASP A 133 1.78 -4.17 -10.23
N VAL A 134 1.11 -3.45 -11.15
CA VAL A 134 0.31 -2.25 -10.81
C VAL A 134 -0.88 -2.64 -9.93
N ARG A 135 -1.55 -3.76 -10.23
CA ARG A 135 -2.68 -4.24 -9.42
C ARG A 135 -2.22 -4.66 -8.02
N SER A 136 -1.11 -5.37 -7.92
CA SER A 136 -0.55 -5.81 -6.64
C SER A 136 -0.20 -4.61 -5.75
N ALA A 137 0.47 -3.61 -6.30
CA ALA A 137 0.78 -2.37 -5.59
C ALA A 137 -0.50 -1.60 -5.18
N ALA A 138 -1.48 -1.50 -6.07
CA ALA A 138 -2.76 -0.85 -5.76
C ALA A 138 -3.53 -1.55 -4.63
N LEU A 139 -3.50 -2.89 -4.60
CA LEU A 139 -4.11 -3.69 -3.54
C LEU A 139 -3.37 -3.54 -2.20
N LEU A 140 -2.03 -3.49 -2.21
CA LEU A 140 -1.22 -3.16 -1.01
C LEU A 140 -1.61 -1.79 -0.45
N TRP A 141 -1.70 -0.76 -1.30
CA TRP A 141 -2.14 0.57 -0.85
C TRP A 141 -3.59 0.59 -0.36
N THR A 142 -4.47 -0.23 -0.96
CA THR A 142 -5.85 -0.40 -0.50
C THR A 142 -5.86 -1.01 0.91
N ALA A 143 -5.00 -1.99 1.18
CA ALA A 143 -4.87 -2.61 2.49
C ALA A 143 -4.33 -1.64 3.55
N GLU A 144 -3.35 -0.80 3.22
CA GLU A 144 -2.86 0.23 4.15
C GLU A 144 -3.93 1.27 4.45
N LEU A 145 -4.68 1.76 3.44
CA LEU A 145 -5.79 2.69 3.69
C LEU A 145 -6.90 2.06 4.55
N ALA A 146 -7.30 0.82 4.25
CA ALA A 146 -8.28 0.08 5.04
C ALA A 146 -7.80 -0.10 6.50
N THR A 147 -6.51 -0.41 6.68
CA THR A 147 -5.89 -0.52 8.01
C THR A 147 -5.94 0.80 8.78
N ARG A 148 -5.73 1.94 8.12
CA ARG A 148 -5.83 3.27 8.73
C ARG A 148 -7.27 3.66 9.07
N SER A 149 -8.25 3.19 8.30
CA SER A 149 -9.68 3.35 8.61
C SER A 149 -10.19 2.39 9.69
N GLY A 150 -9.34 1.48 10.20
CA GLY A 150 -9.74 0.47 11.19
C GLY A 150 -10.44 -0.77 10.59
N GLU A 151 -10.59 -0.84 9.27
CA GLU A 151 -11.23 -1.94 8.55
C GLU A 151 -10.23 -3.10 8.33
N HIS A 152 -9.78 -3.71 9.42
CA HIS A 152 -8.70 -4.71 9.39
C HIS A 152 -9.06 -5.98 8.60
N ASP A 153 -10.30 -6.45 8.65
CA ASP A 153 -10.73 -7.60 7.84
C ASP A 153 -10.73 -7.27 6.34
N ALA A 154 -11.07 -6.04 5.97
CA ALA A 154 -11.01 -5.59 4.59
C ALA A 154 -9.56 -5.47 4.10
N ALA A 155 -8.65 -5.03 4.97
CA ALA A 155 -7.22 -5.03 4.69
C ALA A 155 -6.70 -6.46 4.44
N VAL A 156 -7.07 -7.43 5.30
CA VAL A 156 -6.71 -8.85 5.10
C VAL A 156 -7.23 -9.36 3.75
N ALA A 157 -8.48 -9.07 3.38
CA ALA A 157 -9.05 -9.48 2.10
C ALA A 157 -8.30 -8.88 0.88
N ALA A 158 -7.86 -7.62 0.96
CA ALA A 158 -7.04 -7.00 -0.08
C ALA A 158 -5.67 -7.69 -0.21
N LEU A 159 -5.05 -8.05 0.92
CA LEU A 159 -3.75 -8.73 0.97
C LEU A 159 -3.85 -10.18 0.46
N ASP A 160 -4.94 -10.88 0.75
CA ASP A 160 -5.23 -12.20 0.17
C ASP A 160 -5.30 -12.15 -1.36
N GLU A 161 -5.87 -11.08 -1.92
CA GLU A 161 -5.92 -10.87 -3.36
C GLU A 161 -4.56 -10.56 -3.98
N VAL A 162 -3.63 -9.93 -3.23
CA VAL A 162 -2.22 -9.78 -3.67
C VAL A 162 -1.54 -11.13 -3.72
N LEU A 163 -1.74 -11.97 -2.70
CA LEU A 163 -1.14 -13.30 -2.61
C LEU A 163 -1.72 -14.30 -3.62
N ALA A 164 -2.96 -14.09 -4.06
CA ALA A 164 -3.63 -14.91 -5.06
C ALA A 164 -3.22 -14.59 -6.51
N VAL A 165 -2.64 -13.42 -6.77
CA VAL A 165 -2.12 -13.07 -8.10
C VAL A 165 -0.64 -13.41 -8.24
N ASP A 166 -0.17 -13.44 -9.49
CA ASP A 166 1.24 -13.54 -9.83
C ASP A 166 1.97 -12.21 -9.52
N ALA A 167 2.02 -11.88 -8.23
CA ALA A 167 2.76 -10.75 -7.71
C ALA A 167 4.26 -11.09 -7.71
N ASN A 168 5.09 -10.08 -8.02
CA ASN A 168 6.53 -10.19 -7.81
C ASN A 168 6.86 -10.50 -6.33
N GLU A 169 8.04 -11.06 -6.11
CA GLU A 169 8.45 -11.56 -4.79
C GLU A 169 8.44 -10.45 -3.72
N GLN A 170 8.83 -9.22 -4.07
CA GLN A 170 8.82 -8.10 -3.13
C GLN A 170 7.40 -7.75 -2.66
N HIS A 171 6.43 -7.68 -3.58
CA HIS A 171 5.03 -7.45 -3.24
C HIS A 171 4.44 -8.60 -2.42
N ARG A 172 4.82 -9.84 -2.72
CA ARG A 172 4.39 -11.02 -1.96
C ARG A 172 4.90 -10.97 -0.51
N GLN A 173 6.19 -10.69 -0.30
CA GLN A 173 6.77 -10.54 1.04
C GLN A 173 6.13 -9.39 1.82
N SER A 174 5.92 -8.24 1.14
CA SER A 174 5.21 -7.10 1.74
C SER A 174 3.81 -7.51 2.16
N ALA A 175 3.05 -8.17 1.28
CA ALA A 175 1.70 -8.62 1.57
C ALA A 175 1.62 -9.62 2.73
N GLN A 176 2.54 -10.58 2.83
CA GLN A 176 2.57 -11.55 3.93
C GLN A 176 2.83 -10.86 5.28
N THR A 177 3.82 -9.95 5.33
CA THR A 177 4.18 -9.25 6.56
C THR A 177 3.10 -8.26 7.00
N GLU A 178 2.50 -7.53 6.08
CA GLU A 178 1.35 -6.65 6.36
C GLU A 178 0.11 -7.45 6.77
N LYS A 179 -0.14 -8.61 6.15
CA LYS A 179 -1.26 -9.49 6.49
C LYS A 179 -1.15 -10.01 7.91
N ALA A 180 0.04 -10.42 8.33
CA ALA A 180 0.27 -10.84 9.71
C ALA A 180 -0.10 -9.72 10.71
N LEU A 181 0.29 -8.48 10.42
CA LEU A 181 -0.04 -7.33 11.27
C LEU A 181 -1.55 -7.01 11.25
N ALA A 182 -2.19 -7.06 10.08
CA ALA A 182 -3.62 -6.85 9.94
C ALA A 182 -4.44 -7.93 10.68
N LEU A 183 -4.01 -9.20 10.61
CA LEU A 183 -4.62 -10.31 11.37
C LEU A 183 -4.52 -10.09 12.89
N LEU A 184 -3.37 -9.63 13.39
CA LEU A 184 -3.21 -9.30 14.81
C LEU A 184 -4.20 -8.21 15.25
N ARG A 185 -4.38 -7.17 14.43
CA ARG A 185 -5.31 -6.06 14.70
C ARG A 185 -6.77 -6.48 14.60
N ALA A 186 -7.09 -7.37 13.67
CA ALA A 186 -8.41 -8.00 13.56
C ALA A 186 -8.69 -9.01 14.70
N GLY A 187 -7.73 -9.27 15.60
CA GLY A 187 -7.89 -10.23 16.69
C GLY A 187 -7.75 -11.70 16.27
N ARG A 188 -7.34 -11.99 15.03
CA ARG A 188 -7.13 -13.34 14.49
C ARG A 188 -5.74 -13.87 14.87
N LEU A 189 -5.51 -14.04 16.17
CA LEU A 189 -4.17 -14.29 16.74
C LEU A 189 -3.53 -15.61 16.28
N ALA A 190 -4.33 -16.68 16.10
CA ALA A 190 -3.82 -17.98 15.68
C ALA A 190 -3.28 -17.94 14.24
N GLU A 191 -4.07 -17.42 13.30
CA GLU A 191 -3.66 -17.27 11.90
C GLU A 191 -2.45 -16.33 11.75
N ALA A 192 -2.41 -15.27 12.57
CA ALA A 192 -1.26 -14.38 12.61
C ALA A 192 0.01 -15.11 13.09
N ALA A 193 -0.10 -15.95 14.13
CA ALA A 193 1.03 -16.72 14.65
C ALA A 193 1.56 -17.70 13.59
N GLU A 194 0.68 -18.46 12.94
CA GLU A 194 1.06 -19.39 11.86
C GLU A 194 1.80 -18.67 10.72
N LEU A 195 1.26 -17.52 10.29
CA LEU A 195 1.88 -16.73 9.23
C LEU A 195 3.25 -16.16 9.67
N LEU A 196 3.36 -15.67 10.91
CA LEU A 196 4.62 -15.15 11.45
C LEU A 196 5.69 -16.22 11.62
N ASP A 197 5.30 -17.44 11.97
CA ASP A 197 6.21 -18.59 12.05
C ASP A 197 6.66 -19.04 10.65
N GLY A 198 5.74 -19.08 9.68
CA GLY A 198 6.10 -19.31 8.28
C GLY A 198 7.15 -18.31 7.78
N LEU A 199 6.96 -17.02 8.09
CA LEU A 199 7.89 -15.94 7.74
C LEU A 199 9.29 -16.08 8.36
N ARG A 200 9.49 -16.91 9.39
CA ARG A 200 10.83 -17.17 9.98
C ARG A 200 11.70 -18.03 9.08
N SER A 201 11.09 -18.87 8.25
CA SER A 201 11.80 -19.75 7.31
C SER A 201 12.15 -19.06 5.99
N VAL A 202 11.64 -17.85 5.76
CA VAL A 202 11.84 -17.09 4.53
C VAL A 202 12.93 -16.04 4.73
N ILE A 203 13.85 -15.92 3.76
CA ILE A 203 14.81 -14.82 3.72
C ILE A 203 14.06 -13.57 3.25
N LEU A 204 13.63 -12.75 4.20
CA LEU A 204 12.96 -11.48 3.93
C LEU A 204 14.00 -10.40 3.62
N GLY A 205 13.74 -9.59 2.60
CA GLY A 205 14.49 -8.35 2.41
C GLY A 205 14.24 -7.38 3.56
N GLU A 206 15.21 -6.52 3.88
CA GLU A 206 14.92 -5.30 4.64
C GLU A 206 14.08 -4.37 3.73
N PRO A 207 12.94 -3.80 4.15
CA PRO A 207 12.40 -3.63 5.52
C PRO A 207 11.38 -4.69 6.01
N MET A 208 11.05 -5.72 5.22
CA MET A 208 10.00 -6.69 5.54
C MET A 208 10.36 -7.54 6.76
N ALA A 209 11.65 -7.86 6.93
CA ALA A 209 12.15 -8.50 8.14
C ALA A 209 11.81 -7.70 9.41
N SER A 210 11.97 -6.38 9.34
CA SER A 210 11.67 -5.45 10.42
C SER A 210 10.17 -5.42 10.77
N VAL A 211 9.30 -5.38 9.76
CA VAL A 211 7.83 -5.44 9.96
C VAL A 211 7.42 -6.79 10.58
N ALA A 212 8.02 -7.89 10.16
CA ALA A 212 7.74 -9.21 10.74
C ALA A 212 8.16 -9.28 12.21
N GLU A 213 9.29 -8.67 12.61
CA GLU A 213 9.68 -8.58 14.02
C GLU A 213 8.71 -7.72 14.85
N VAL A 214 8.24 -6.60 14.29
CA VAL A 214 7.17 -5.79 14.93
C VAL A 214 5.93 -6.65 15.15
N GLY A 215 5.51 -7.42 14.13
CA GLY A 215 4.40 -8.35 14.23
C GLY A 215 4.60 -9.40 15.33
N ARG A 216 5.79 -10.01 15.43
CA ARG A 216 6.12 -10.97 16.49
C ARG A 216 6.06 -10.35 17.89
N LEU A 217 6.65 -9.17 18.07
CA LEU A 217 6.59 -8.46 19.35
C LEU A 217 5.14 -8.11 19.71
N TYR A 218 4.37 -7.61 18.75
CA TYR A 218 2.97 -7.27 18.94
C TYR A 218 2.12 -8.50 19.28
N HIS A 219 2.39 -9.65 18.66
CA HIS A 219 1.75 -10.92 19.01
C HIS A 219 2.00 -11.32 20.47
N LEU A 220 3.24 -11.21 20.96
CA LEU A 220 3.56 -11.49 22.36
C LEU A 220 2.81 -10.56 23.32
N ILE A 221 2.70 -9.28 22.99
CA ILE A 221 1.92 -8.30 23.77
C ILE A 221 0.43 -8.68 23.77
N ARG A 222 -0.14 -9.00 22.61
CA ARG A 222 -1.56 -9.38 22.47
C ARG A 222 -1.91 -10.68 23.19
N THR A 223 -0.95 -11.60 23.31
CA THR A 223 -1.08 -12.86 24.07
C THR A 223 -0.68 -12.74 25.53
N ARG A 224 -0.37 -11.52 26.02
CA ARG A 224 0.06 -11.21 27.40
C ARG A 224 1.33 -11.94 27.83
N ALA A 225 2.18 -12.33 26.87
CA ALA A 225 3.49 -12.92 27.13
C ALA A 225 4.55 -11.83 27.37
N PHE A 226 4.31 -10.94 28.34
CA PHE A 226 5.10 -9.72 28.53
C PHE A 226 6.55 -10.00 28.93
N ASP A 227 6.81 -11.01 29.74
CA ASP A 227 8.19 -11.41 30.09
C ASP A 227 8.99 -11.87 28.86
N ALA A 228 8.37 -12.67 27.99
CA ALA A 228 9.00 -13.12 26.74
C ALA A 228 9.25 -11.95 25.78
N ALA A 229 8.33 -10.97 25.73
CA ALA A 229 8.51 -9.75 24.96
C ALA A 229 9.65 -8.89 25.54
N ALA A 230 9.71 -8.72 26.86
CA ALA A 230 10.73 -7.96 27.57
C ALA A 230 12.13 -8.55 27.39
N GLN A 231 12.27 -9.88 27.39
CA GLN A 231 13.55 -10.56 27.13
C GLN A 231 14.12 -10.26 25.74
N ARG A 232 13.27 -9.90 24.76
CA ARG A 232 13.69 -9.56 23.40
C ARG A 232 13.97 -8.06 23.21
N ALA A 233 13.70 -7.23 24.21
CA ALA A 233 13.75 -5.77 24.11
C ALA A 233 15.11 -5.26 23.61
N ASP A 234 16.21 -5.69 24.21
CA ASP A 234 17.55 -5.19 23.87
C ASP A 234 17.98 -5.59 22.45
N ASP A 235 17.68 -6.83 22.06
CA ASP A 235 17.99 -7.33 20.73
C ASP A 235 17.19 -6.62 19.64
N LEU A 236 15.89 -6.44 19.88
CA LEU A 236 15.01 -5.70 18.97
C LEU A 236 15.39 -4.23 18.91
N GLY A 237 15.71 -3.62 20.05
CA GLY A 237 16.16 -2.24 20.14
C GLY A 237 17.46 -2.00 19.36
N ARG A 238 18.44 -2.91 19.46
CA ARG A 238 19.68 -2.84 18.69
C ARG A 238 19.44 -2.96 17.18
N ARG A 239 18.48 -3.77 16.75
CA ARG A 239 18.09 -3.89 15.34
C ARG A 239 17.32 -2.65 14.86
N ALA A 240 16.39 -2.14 15.66
CA ALA A 240 15.62 -0.91 15.41
C ALA A 240 16.51 0.29 15.10
N ARG A 241 17.67 0.42 15.77
CA ARG A 241 18.65 1.49 15.48
C ARG A 241 19.21 1.47 14.06
N ARG A 242 19.16 0.33 13.37
CA ARG A 242 19.62 0.18 11.98
C ARG A 242 18.51 0.45 10.96
N ILE A 243 17.27 0.58 11.42
CA ILE A 243 16.08 0.73 10.59
C ILE A 243 15.68 2.22 10.53
N PHE A 244 14.96 2.62 9.49
CA PHE A 244 14.47 3.98 9.30
C PHE A 244 13.61 4.49 10.47
N HIS A 245 13.68 5.81 10.72
CA HIS A 245 13.20 6.51 11.91
C HIS A 245 11.77 6.14 12.37
N ARG A 246 10.78 6.11 11.49
CA ARG A 246 9.38 5.84 11.90
C ARG A 246 9.13 4.41 12.37
N GLN A 247 9.73 3.42 11.71
CA GLN A 247 9.56 2.01 12.11
C GLN A 247 10.26 1.73 13.44
N ALA A 248 11.42 2.35 13.66
CA ALA A 248 12.11 2.30 14.94
C ALA A 248 11.24 2.85 16.08
N ALA A 249 10.51 3.96 15.84
CA ALA A 249 9.59 4.53 16.83
C ALA A 249 8.52 3.52 17.28
N TYR A 250 7.90 2.80 16.33
CA TYR A 250 6.92 1.75 16.65
C TYR A 250 7.53 0.61 17.46
N VAL A 251 8.72 0.14 17.10
CA VAL A 251 9.42 -0.91 17.85
C VAL A 251 9.69 -0.45 19.29
N TYR A 252 10.22 0.76 19.47
CA TYR A 252 10.50 1.32 20.80
C TYR A 252 9.22 1.49 21.63
N GLY A 253 8.13 1.94 21.03
CA GLY A 253 6.84 2.05 21.70
C GLY A 253 6.32 0.69 22.19
N LEU A 254 6.37 -0.34 21.33
CA LEU A 254 5.96 -1.69 21.71
C LEU A 254 6.88 -2.32 22.76
N ILE A 255 8.19 -2.07 22.70
CA ILE A 255 9.14 -2.50 23.74
C ILE A 255 8.80 -1.83 25.08
N ALA A 256 8.56 -0.52 25.07
CA ALA A 256 8.19 0.22 26.26
C ALA A 256 6.90 -0.34 26.88
N LEU A 257 5.88 -0.60 26.06
CA LEU A 257 4.64 -1.24 26.50
C LEU A 257 4.90 -2.62 27.13
N ALA A 258 5.69 -3.47 26.47
CA ALA A 258 6.00 -4.80 27.00
C ALA A 258 6.72 -4.76 28.35
N LEU A 259 7.70 -3.86 28.51
CA LEU A 259 8.44 -3.68 29.75
C LEU A 259 7.57 -3.11 30.87
N ASP A 260 6.73 -2.13 30.55
CA ASP A 260 5.79 -1.54 31.50
C ASP A 260 4.80 -2.60 32.03
N GLN A 261 4.22 -3.40 31.14
CA GLN A 261 3.31 -4.49 31.51
C GLN A 261 4.01 -5.65 32.25
N ALA A 262 5.32 -5.81 32.06
CA ALA A 262 6.15 -6.75 32.82
C ALA A 262 6.61 -6.19 34.19
N GLY A 263 6.10 -5.03 34.62
CA GLY A 263 6.46 -4.43 35.91
C GLY A 263 7.85 -3.80 35.94
N ARG A 264 8.39 -3.41 34.78
CA ARG A 264 9.72 -2.78 34.63
C ARG A 264 9.57 -1.33 34.12
N PRO A 265 9.06 -0.40 34.95
CA PRO A 265 8.69 0.96 34.50
C PRO A 265 9.89 1.83 34.14
N GLU A 266 11.03 1.70 34.83
CA GLU A 266 12.24 2.49 34.54
C GLU A 266 12.80 2.22 33.12
N PRO A 267 13.07 0.97 32.71
CA PRO A 267 13.50 0.72 31.34
C PRO A 267 12.39 1.01 30.33
N ALA A 268 11.11 0.83 30.69
CA ALA A 268 10.00 1.22 29.83
C ALA A 268 10.03 2.73 29.50
N GLN A 269 10.27 3.57 30.49
CA GLN A 269 10.39 5.03 30.32
C GLN A 269 11.53 5.42 29.38
N ALA A 270 12.68 4.72 29.45
CA ALA A 270 13.81 4.99 28.55
C ALA A 270 13.48 4.66 27.08
N TRP A 271 12.80 3.53 26.83
CA TRP A 271 12.35 3.17 25.48
C TRP A 271 11.22 4.05 24.98
N TYR A 272 10.31 4.46 25.86
CA TYR A 272 9.23 5.38 25.50
C TYR A 272 9.76 6.77 25.13
N ASP A 273 10.78 7.27 25.84
CA ASP A 273 11.50 8.50 25.46
C ASP A 273 12.11 8.35 24.05
N CYS A 274 12.75 7.22 23.74
CA CYS A 274 13.27 6.96 22.40
C CYS A 274 12.17 6.91 21.32
N ALA A 275 11.01 6.31 21.62
CA ALA A 275 9.87 6.28 20.70
C ALA A 275 9.33 7.70 20.44
N THR A 276 9.15 8.47 21.51
CA THR A 276 8.52 9.80 21.47
C THR A 276 9.44 10.90 20.95
N ARG A 277 10.76 10.69 20.96
CA ARG A 277 11.72 11.51 20.20
C ARG A 277 11.52 11.39 18.69
N LEU A 278 11.02 10.27 18.20
CA LEU A 278 10.90 9.99 16.77
C LEU A 278 9.49 10.21 16.22
N MET A 279 8.48 10.18 17.09
CA MET A 279 7.07 10.21 16.70
C MET A 279 6.20 10.68 17.86
N SER A 280 5.13 11.43 17.60
CA SER A 280 4.25 11.86 18.68
C SER A 280 3.51 10.69 19.34
N PRO A 281 3.15 10.79 20.64
CA PRO A 281 2.33 9.79 21.31
C PRO A 281 1.03 9.47 20.57
N ASP A 282 0.35 10.49 20.02
CA ASP A 282 -0.89 10.32 19.27
C ASP A 282 -0.69 9.51 17.99
N GLU A 283 0.44 9.68 17.29
CA GLU A 283 0.73 8.88 16.09
C GLU A 283 1.09 7.43 16.44
N LEU A 284 1.84 7.21 17.53
CA LEU A 284 2.09 5.88 18.07
C LEU A 284 0.78 5.17 18.44
N ALA A 285 -0.11 5.84 19.18
CA ALA A 285 -1.40 5.33 19.61
C ALA A 285 -2.37 5.08 18.44
N ARG A 286 -2.33 5.93 17.40
CA ARG A 286 -3.10 5.71 16.17
C ARG A 286 -2.68 4.43 15.45
N ARG A 287 -1.38 4.08 15.45
CA ARG A 287 -0.90 2.85 14.83
C ARG A 287 -1.10 1.63 15.73
N PHE A 288 -0.93 1.77 17.04
CA PHE A 288 -1.11 0.70 18.03
C PHE A 288 -1.91 1.23 19.21
N ALA A 289 -3.21 0.94 19.23
CA ALA A 289 -4.13 1.45 20.25
C ALA A 289 -3.71 1.09 21.68
N GLU A 290 -3.00 -0.03 21.86
CA GLU A 290 -2.45 -0.48 23.14
C GLU A 290 -1.38 0.47 23.72
N LEU A 291 -0.85 1.39 22.92
CA LEU A 291 0.07 2.43 23.38
C LEU A 291 -0.64 3.65 23.99
N ALA A 292 -1.96 3.80 23.81
CA ALA A 292 -2.69 4.95 24.35
C ALA A 292 -2.61 5.05 25.90
N PRO A 293 -2.83 3.95 26.67
CA PRO A 293 -2.69 4.01 28.13
C PRO A 293 -1.24 4.28 28.59
N LEU A 294 -0.25 4.01 27.74
CA LEU A 294 1.15 4.26 28.05
C LEU A 294 1.45 5.77 28.09
N ALA A 295 0.78 6.55 27.23
CA ALA A 295 0.92 8.01 27.18
C ALA A 295 0.38 8.72 28.44
N GLU A 296 -0.58 8.09 29.14
CA GLU A 296 -1.10 8.60 30.41
C GLU A 296 -0.16 8.34 31.59
N ARG A 297 0.68 7.30 31.49
CA ARG A 297 1.52 6.79 32.58
C ARG A 297 2.98 7.19 32.48
N LEU A 298 3.51 7.27 31.27
CA LEU A 298 4.90 7.60 31.01
C LEU A 298 5.04 9.02 30.47
N THR A 299 6.16 9.66 30.80
CA THR A 299 6.43 11.03 30.33
C THR A 299 7.00 10.99 28.91
N PRO A 300 6.42 11.69 27.92
CA PRO A 300 6.98 11.77 26.57
C PRO A 300 8.29 12.59 26.55
N ALA A 301 9.09 12.40 25.49
CA ALA A 301 10.32 13.15 25.29
C ALA A 301 10.09 14.66 25.23
N ARG A 302 10.98 15.43 25.86
CA ARG A 302 10.89 16.90 25.93
C ARG A 302 11.13 17.60 24.59
N SER A 303 11.78 16.92 23.64
CA SER A 303 12.12 17.49 22.33
C SER A 303 11.98 16.41 21.25
N PRO A 304 10.81 16.32 20.59
CA PRO A 304 10.66 15.49 19.41
C PRO A 304 11.51 16.03 18.24
N LEU A 305 12.05 15.12 17.43
CA LEU A 305 12.84 15.41 16.22
C LEU A 305 11.98 15.80 15.03
#